data_AF-A0A6D0I787-F1
#
_entry.id   AF-A0A6D0I787-F1
#
_cell.length_a   1.000
_cell.length_b   1.000
_cell.length_c   1.000
_cell.angle_alpha   90.00
_cell.angle_beta   90.00
_cell.angle_gamma   90.00
#
_symmetry.space_group_name_H-M   'P 1'
#
loop_
_entity.id
_entity.type
_entity.pdbx_description
1 polymer ?
#
loop_
_entity_poly.entity_id
_entity_poly.type
_entity_poly.pdbx_seq_one_letter_code
_entity_poly.pdbx_strand_id
1 'polypeptide(L)'
;VMLNLLVFIRSSELRYARWSEIDIDNAMWTIPAEREPLPGVKFSYRGSKMRTPHLVPLSQQTVAILAELQTWAGENGLIFTGAHDPRKPISENTVNKALRVMGYDTTQDVCGHGFRAMACSALIESGLWSRDAVERQMSHQERNGVRAAYIHKAEHLEERRLMLQWWADFLDANREQCISPFEYAKINNPLK
;
A
#
# COMPACT_ATOMS: atom_id res chain seq x y z
N VAL A 1 3.14 2.18 -10.59
CA VAL A 1 3.90 3.03 -9.62
C VAL A 1 2.95 3.71 -8.65
N MET A 2 1.95 4.46 -9.14
CA MET A 2 0.98 5.18 -8.32
C MET A 2 0.31 4.33 -7.23
N LEU A 3 -0.19 3.13 -7.55
CA LEU A 3 -0.80 2.27 -6.53
C LEU A 3 0.15 1.99 -5.37
N ASN A 4 1.42 1.64 -5.66
CA ASN A 4 2.43 1.39 -4.62
C ASN A 4 2.77 2.64 -3.80
N LEU A 5 2.68 3.83 -4.39
CA LEU A 5 2.91 5.09 -3.69
C LEU A 5 1.76 5.39 -2.72
N LEU A 6 0.51 5.15 -3.14
CA LEU A 6 -0.69 5.40 -2.33
C LEU A 6 -0.85 4.43 -1.17
N VAL A 7 -0.64 3.12 -1.40
CA VAL A 7 -0.85 2.10 -0.36
C VAL A 7 0.43 1.70 0.38
N PHE A 8 1.60 2.02 -0.21
CA PHE A 8 2.94 1.79 0.35
C PHE A 8 3.12 0.41 1.00
N ILE A 9 2.63 -0.64 0.34
CA ILE A 9 2.84 -2.04 0.78
C ILE A 9 4.19 -2.58 0.30
N ARG A 10 4.58 -3.78 0.74
CA ARG A 10 5.85 -4.36 0.30
C ARG A 10 5.77 -4.80 -1.15
N SER A 11 6.92 -4.78 -1.84
CA SER A 11 7.02 -5.25 -3.23
C SER A 11 6.43 -6.64 -3.43
N SER A 12 6.70 -7.61 -2.55
CA SER A 12 6.10 -8.95 -2.66
C SER A 12 4.58 -8.95 -2.47
N GLU A 13 4.05 -8.10 -1.60
CA GLU A 13 2.61 -7.99 -1.34
C GLU A 13 1.88 -7.42 -2.57
N LEU A 14 2.47 -6.41 -3.21
CA LEU A 14 1.97 -5.81 -4.45
C LEU A 14 2.08 -6.76 -5.65
N ARG A 15 3.22 -7.41 -5.85
CA ARG A 15 3.48 -8.23 -7.04
C ARG A 15 2.56 -9.44 -7.16
N TYR A 16 2.24 -10.05 -6.03
CA TYR A 16 1.41 -11.25 -5.98
C TYR A 16 -0.06 -10.94 -5.66
N ALA A 17 -0.44 -9.66 -5.72
CA ALA A 17 -1.80 -9.18 -5.48
C ALA A 17 -2.80 -9.89 -6.39
N ARG A 18 -3.95 -10.25 -5.82
CA ARG A 18 -5.06 -10.89 -6.53
C ARG A 18 -6.32 -10.06 -6.39
N TRP A 19 -7.15 -10.08 -7.43
CA TRP A 19 -8.43 -9.39 -7.39
C TRP A 19 -9.35 -9.87 -6.26
N SER A 20 -9.28 -11.17 -5.92
CA SER A 20 -10.00 -11.75 -4.78
C SER A 20 -9.60 -11.18 -3.40
N GLU A 21 -8.53 -10.39 -3.32
CA GLU A 21 -8.07 -9.72 -2.09
C GLU A 21 -8.63 -8.30 -1.96
N ILE A 22 -9.22 -7.76 -3.03
CA ILE A 22 -9.73 -6.40 -3.11
C ILE A 22 -11.24 -6.42 -2.94
N ASP A 23 -11.69 -5.70 -1.93
CA ASP A 23 -13.09 -5.35 -1.71
C ASP A 23 -13.24 -3.87 -2.06
N ILE A 24 -13.68 -3.59 -3.28
CA ILE A 24 -13.84 -2.22 -3.79
C ILE A 24 -14.96 -1.49 -3.04
N ASP A 25 -16.07 -2.17 -2.78
CA ASP A 25 -17.25 -1.59 -2.13
C ASP A 25 -16.92 -1.11 -0.70
N ASN A 26 -16.12 -1.88 0.03
CA ASN A 26 -15.67 -1.51 1.38
C ASN A 26 -14.34 -0.76 1.43
N ALA A 27 -13.80 -0.41 0.25
CA ALA A 27 -12.50 0.25 0.07
C ALA A 27 -11.41 -0.43 0.93
N MET A 28 -11.23 -1.73 0.76
CA MET A 28 -10.34 -2.55 1.57
C MET A 28 -9.55 -3.54 0.71
N TRP A 29 -8.26 -3.67 0.98
CA TRP A 29 -7.44 -4.76 0.49
C TRP A 29 -7.00 -5.65 1.64
N THR A 30 -7.46 -6.90 1.66
CA THR A 30 -7.05 -7.90 2.64
C THR A 30 -5.91 -8.76 2.07
N ILE A 31 -4.67 -8.41 2.40
CA ILE A 31 -3.51 -9.23 2.05
C ILE A 31 -3.51 -10.46 2.97
N PRO A 32 -3.61 -11.70 2.45
CA PRO A 32 -3.67 -12.89 3.29
C PRO A 32 -2.31 -13.17 3.94
N ALA A 33 -2.29 -14.04 4.95
CA ALA A 33 -1.04 -14.48 5.58
C ALA A 33 -0.10 -15.17 4.56
N GLU A 34 -0.68 -16.02 3.71
CA GLU A 34 -0.02 -16.76 2.64
C GLU A 34 -0.98 -16.86 1.44
N ARG A 35 -0.44 -17.20 0.28
CA ARG A 35 -1.18 -17.35 -0.98
C ARG A 35 -0.94 -18.73 -1.56
N GLU A 36 -1.88 -19.20 -2.36
CA GLU A 36 -1.64 -20.38 -3.19
C GLU A 36 -0.43 -20.15 -4.12
N PRO A 37 0.58 -21.03 -4.16
CA PRO A 37 1.72 -20.86 -5.04
C PRO A 37 1.31 -20.83 -6.52
N LEU A 38 1.88 -19.91 -7.29
CA LEU A 38 1.77 -19.90 -8.75
C LEU A 38 2.78 -20.90 -9.35
N PRO A 39 2.37 -21.76 -10.30
CA PRO A 39 3.25 -22.73 -10.94
C PRO A 39 4.51 -22.09 -11.53
N GLY A 40 5.68 -22.59 -11.15
CA GLY A 40 6.97 -22.11 -11.67
C GLY A 40 7.36 -20.68 -11.23
N VAL A 41 6.65 -20.06 -10.29
CA VAL A 41 6.97 -18.72 -9.78
C VAL A 41 7.46 -18.82 -8.34
N LYS A 42 8.77 -18.65 -8.15
CA LYS A 42 9.42 -18.69 -6.84
C LYS A 42 8.82 -17.62 -5.90
N PHE A 43 8.56 -18.00 -4.66
CA PHE A 43 8.05 -17.12 -3.60
C PHE A 43 6.65 -16.52 -3.81
N SER A 44 5.90 -16.98 -4.81
CA SER A 44 4.52 -16.54 -5.07
C SER A 44 3.53 -16.88 -3.95
N TYR A 45 3.90 -17.80 -3.06
CA TYR A 45 3.14 -18.14 -1.86
C TYR A 45 3.14 -17.04 -0.79
N ARG A 46 4.03 -16.05 -0.90
CA ARG A 46 4.19 -15.03 0.15
C ARG A 46 2.94 -14.14 0.21
N GLY A 47 2.31 -14.11 1.38
CA GLY A 47 1.30 -13.13 1.76
C GLY A 47 1.94 -11.96 2.52
N SER A 48 1.32 -11.57 3.63
CA SER A 48 1.82 -10.51 4.52
C SER A 48 3.11 -10.93 5.23
N LYS A 49 3.96 -9.95 5.58
CA LYS A 49 5.21 -10.20 6.31
C LYS A 49 4.99 -10.93 7.64
N MET A 50 3.90 -10.62 8.33
CA MET A 50 3.64 -11.13 9.69
C MET A 50 2.93 -12.48 9.71
N ARG A 51 2.64 -13.08 8.55
CA ARG A 51 1.87 -14.34 8.44
C ARG A 51 0.50 -14.26 9.13
N THR A 52 -0.08 -13.07 9.15
CA THR A 52 -1.45 -12.79 9.59
C THR A 52 -2.11 -11.89 8.54
N PRO A 53 -3.43 -11.97 8.33
CA PRO A 53 -4.08 -11.07 7.38
C PRO A 53 -3.75 -9.60 7.66
N HIS A 54 -3.27 -8.90 6.64
CA HIS A 54 -2.99 -7.47 6.69
C HIS A 54 -4.10 -6.74 5.93
N LEU A 55 -5.02 -6.16 6.70
CA LEU A 55 -6.04 -5.27 6.16
C LEU A 55 -5.36 -3.97 5.75
N VAL A 56 -5.61 -3.46 4.55
CA VAL A 56 -5.08 -2.20 4.01
C VAL A 56 -6.26 -1.40 3.48
N PRO A 57 -6.69 -0.33 4.18
CA PRO A 57 -7.70 0.58 3.65
C PRO A 57 -7.28 1.14 2.29
N LEU A 58 -8.26 1.54 1.49
CA LEU A 58 -8.03 2.13 0.17
C LEU A 58 -8.58 3.56 0.18
N SER A 59 -7.74 4.53 -0.19
CA SER A 59 -8.21 5.90 -0.45
C SER A 59 -9.08 5.94 -1.71
N GLN A 60 -9.83 7.02 -1.89
CA GLN A 60 -10.64 7.24 -3.11
C GLN A 60 -9.78 7.16 -4.38
N GLN A 61 -8.58 7.75 -4.35
CA GLN A 61 -7.59 7.68 -5.44
C GLN A 61 -7.15 6.23 -5.72
N THR A 62 -6.95 5.45 -4.66
CA THR A 62 -6.57 4.03 -4.78
C THR A 62 -7.70 3.21 -5.40
N VAL A 63 -8.94 3.43 -4.94
CA VAL A 63 -10.14 2.78 -5.48
C VAL A 63 -10.32 3.13 -6.96
N ALA A 64 -10.17 4.40 -7.34
CA ALA A 64 -10.26 4.84 -8.73
C ALA A 64 -9.26 4.13 -9.64
N ILE A 65 -8.00 4.01 -9.21
CA ILE A 65 -6.96 3.29 -9.96
C ILE A 65 -7.29 1.79 -10.09
N LEU A 66 -7.77 1.17 -9.01
CA LEU A 66 -8.14 -0.25 -9.04
C LEU A 66 -9.34 -0.50 -9.95
N ALA A 67 -10.37 0.34 -9.88
CA ALA A 67 -11.54 0.28 -10.76
C ALA A 67 -11.13 0.44 -12.23
N GLU A 68 -10.25 1.40 -12.54
CA GLU A 68 -9.70 1.55 -13.89
C GLU A 68 -8.98 0.28 -14.32
N LEU A 69 -8.08 -0.26 -13.49
CA LEU A 69 -7.34 -1.49 -13.80
C LEU A 69 -8.26 -2.70 -14.04
N GLN A 70 -9.38 -2.83 -13.32
CA GLN A 70 -10.36 -3.89 -13.57
C GLN A 70 -10.95 -3.83 -14.98
N THR A 71 -11.18 -2.63 -15.53
CA THR A 71 -11.71 -2.49 -16.90
C THR A 71 -10.78 -3.09 -17.96
N TRP A 72 -9.47 -3.07 -17.71
CA TRP A 72 -8.45 -3.60 -18.64
C TRP A 72 -8.11 -5.07 -18.39
N ALA A 73 -8.00 -5.46 -17.13
CA ALA A 73 -7.48 -6.77 -16.73
C ALA A 73 -8.57 -7.78 -16.31
N GLY A 74 -9.81 -7.33 -16.15
CA GLY A 74 -10.90 -8.09 -15.53
C GLY A 74 -10.74 -8.19 -14.02
N GLU A 75 -11.50 -9.11 -13.42
CA GLU A 75 -11.65 -9.24 -11.96
C GLU A 75 -11.10 -10.57 -11.41
N ASN A 76 -10.38 -11.35 -12.23
CA ASN A 76 -9.92 -12.68 -11.87
C ASN A 76 -8.39 -12.78 -11.90
N GLY A 77 -7.82 -13.51 -10.94
CA GLY A 77 -6.39 -13.80 -10.91
C GLY A 77 -5.53 -12.62 -10.40
N LEU A 78 -4.36 -12.45 -11.02
CA LEU A 78 -3.37 -11.45 -10.62
C LEU A 78 -3.77 -10.04 -11.08
N ILE A 79 -3.60 -9.05 -10.20
CA ILE A 79 -3.79 -7.64 -10.56
C ILE A 79 -2.65 -7.16 -11.47
N PHE A 80 -1.42 -7.59 -11.19
CA PHE A 80 -0.22 -7.14 -11.90
C PHE A 80 0.46 -8.28 -12.65
N THR A 81 0.06 -8.47 -13.89
CA THR A 81 0.58 -9.52 -14.76
C THR A 81 1.85 -9.10 -15.51
N GLY A 82 2.72 -10.06 -15.79
CA GLY A 82 3.94 -9.85 -16.57
C GLY A 82 3.64 -9.59 -18.05
N ALA A 83 4.37 -8.66 -18.66
CA ALA A 83 4.18 -8.26 -20.06
C ALA A 83 4.34 -9.42 -21.08
N HIS A 84 5.13 -10.44 -20.72
CA HIS A 84 5.39 -11.59 -21.61
C HIS A 84 4.53 -12.83 -21.31
N ASP A 85 4.03 -12.98 -20.08
CA ASP A 85 3.21 -14.12 -19.66
C ASP A 85 2.18 -13.65 -18.62
N PRO A 86 0.89 -13.57 -18.98
CA PRO A 86 -0.14 -13.05 -18.08
C PRO A 86 -0.39 -13.97 -16.87
N ARG A 87 0.11 -15.21 -16.89
CA ARG A 87 0.03 -16.14 -15.75
C ARG A 87 1.10 -15.88 -14.69
N LYS A 88 2.08 -15.03 -15.00
CA LYS A 88 3.18 -14.66 -14.10
C LYS A 88 2.99 -13.23 -13.63
N PRO A 89 3.42 -12.90 -12.42
CA PRO A 89 3.36 -11.54 -11.92
C PRO A 89 4.46 -10.70 -12.54
N ILE A 90 4.33 -9.38 -12.43
CA ILE A 90 5.40 -8.44 -12.78
C ILE A 90 6.71 -8.76 -12.03
N SER A 91 7.83 -8.36 -12.64
CA SER A 91 9.16 -8.48 -12.02
C SER A 91 9.27 -7.58 -10.79
N GLU A 92 10.13 -7.97 -9.84
CA GLU A 92 10.47 -7.13 -8.69
C GLU A 92 11.05 -5.77 -9.10
N ASN A 93 11.72 -5.74 -10.24
CA ASN A 93 12.34 -4.53 -10.77
C ASN A 93 11.36 -3.64 -11.54
N THR A 94 10.11 -4.05 -11.79
CA THR A 94 9.18 -3.31 -12.65
C THR A 94 8.94 -1.89 -12.14
N VAL A 95 8.75 -1.71 -10.82
CA VAL A 95 8.55 -0.37 -10.23
C VAL A 95 9.79 0.51 -10.39
N ASN A 96 10.98 -0.02 -10.10
CA ASN A 96 12.23 0.71 -10.26
C ASN A 96 12.54 1.04 -11.72
N LYS A 97 12.25 0.13 -12.65
CA LYS A 97 12.38 0.40 -14.09
C LYS A 97 11.47 1.54 -14.52
N ALA A 98 10.21 1.55 -14.07
CA ALA A 98 9.28 2.65 -14.36
C ALA A 98 9.77 3.98 -13.79
N LEU A 99 10.31 4.00 -12.57
CA LEU A 99 10.93 5.20 -11.97
C LEU A 99 12.08 5.76 -12.81
N ARG A 100 12.99 4.89 -13.28
CA ARG A 100 14.09 5.29 -14.17
C ARG A 100 13.60 5.87 -15.49
N VAL A 101 12.53 5.30 -16.07
CA VAL A 101 11.91 5.83 -17.30
C VAL A 101 11.34 7.22 -17.08
N MET A 102 10.83 7.51 -15.87
CA MET A 102 10.36 8.85 -15.50
C MET A 102 11.50 9.83 -15.16
N GLY A 103 12.77 9.41 -15.26
CA GLY A 103 13.94 10.26 -15.05
C GLY A 103 14.55 10.21 -13.65
N TYR A 104 14.05 9.36 -12.74
CA TYR A 104 14.60 9.24 -11.38
C TYR A 104 15.77 8.26 -11.30
N ASP A 105 16.82 8.65 -10.59
CA ASP A 105 17.86 7.72 -10.15
C ASP A 105 17.36 6.90 -8.95
N THR A 106 17.16 5.60 -9.17
CA THR A 106 16.70 4.69 -8.11
C THR A 106 17.73 4.37 -7.02
N THR A 107 18.91 4.94 -7.08
CA THR A 107 19.96 4.86 -6.06
C THR A 107 20.14 6.15 -5.28
N GLN A 108 19.86 7.31 -5.90
CA GLN A 108 20.04 8.63 -5.30
C GLN A 108 18.73 9.34 -4.96
N ASP A 109 17.72 9.25 -5.83
CA ASP A 109 16.47 10.01 -5.71
C ASP A 109 15.39 9.22 -4.98
N VAL A 110 14.81 8.23 -5.67
CA VAL A 110 13.68 7.45 -5.16
C VAL A 110 13.62 6.07 -5.80
N CYS A 111 13.31 5.07 -4.98
CA CYS A 111 13.09 3.70 -5.41
C CYS A 111 11.76 3.19 -4.86
N GLY A 112 11.28 2.06 -5.38
CA GLY A 112 9.99 1.50 -4.99
C GLY A 112 9.88 1.14 -3.50
N HIS A 113 10.99 0.82 -2.83
CA HIS A 113 11.00 0.63 -1.38
C HIS A 113 11.01 1.95 -0.60
N GLY A 114 11.56 3.02 -1.19
CA GLY A 114 11.63 4.36 -0.61
C GLY A 114 10.26 4.98 -0.34
N PHE A 115 9.22 4.61 -1.11
CA PHE A 115 7.85 5.07 -0.87
C PHE A 115 7.35 4.76 0.54
N ARG A 116 7.74 3.61 1.09
CA ARG A 116 7.37 3.20 2.45
C ARG A 116 8.00 4.08 3.52
N ALA A 117 9.29 4.38 3.35
CA ALA A 117 10.00 5.27 4.26
C ALA A 117 9.41 6.69 4.19
N MET A 118 9.18 7.18 2.97
CA MET A 118 8.60 8.49 2.71
C MET A 118 7.20 8.65 3.33
N ALA A 119 6.30 7.69 3.11
CA ALA A 119 4.97 7.71 3.71
C ALA A 119 5.04 7.67 5.25
N CYS A 120 5.87 6.79 5.82
CA CYS A 120 6.05 6.71 7.27
C CYS A 120 6.54 8.03 7.88
N SER A 121 7.58 8.63 7.30
CA SER A 121 8.11 9.92 7.76
C SER A 121 7.04 11.02 7.68
N ALA A 122 6.35 11.14 6.55
CA ALA A 122 5.31 12.16 6.37
C ALA A 122 4.15 11.99 7.35
N LEU A 123 3.68 10.76 7.56
CA LEU A 123 2.61 10.46 8.50
C LEU A 123 3.03 10.79 9.94
N ILE A 124 4.27 10.47 10.34
CA ILE A 124 4.77 10.81 11.68
C ILE A 124 4.96 12.33 11.84
N GLU A 125 5.53 13.01 10.85
CA GLU A 125 5.77 14.45 10.87
C GLU A 125 4.48 15.28 10.87
N SER A 126 3.39 14.74 10.31
CA SER A 126 2.07 15.37 10.37
C SER A 126 1.58 15.58 11.81
N GLY A 127 2.01 14.72 12.75
CA GLY A 127 1.55 14.71 14.14
C GLY A 127 0.08 14.32 14.32
N LEU A 128 -0.61 13.82 13.28
CA LEU A 128 -2.04 13.49 13.31
C LEU A 128 -2.33 12.06 13.77
N TRP A 129 -1.43 11.13 13.48
CA TRP A 129 -1.69 9.69 13.60
C TRP A 129 -0.94 9.07 14.76
N SER A 130 -1.57 8.11 15.42
CA SER A 130 -0.91 7.26 16.40
C SER A 130 0.20 6.44 15.74
N ARG A 131 1.31 6.27 16.45
CA ARG A 131 2.41 5.40 16.02
C ARG A 131 1.91 3.98 15.73
N ASP A 132 0.99 3.51 16.56
CA ASP A 132 0.32 2.22 16.42
C ASP A 132 -0.41 2.03 15.09
N ALA A 133 -1.13 3.05 14.61
CA ALA A 133 -1.80 3.02 13.32
C ALA A 133 -0.80 2.95 12.16
N VAL A 134 0.28 3.74 12.23
CA VAL A 134 1.35 3.77 11.22
C VAL A 134 2.07 2.42 11.17
N GLU A 135 2.49 1.86 12.31
CA GLU A 135 3.19 0.58 12.39
C GLU A 135 2.31 -0.59 11.90
N ARG A 136 1.02 -0.58 12.24
CA ARG A 136 0.05 -1.59 11.76
C ARG A 136 -0.12 -1.52 10.25
N GLN A 137 -0.24 -0.31 9.66
CA GLN A 137 -0.27 -0.13 8.20
C GLN A 137 1.03 -0.60 7.52
N MET A 138 2.15 -0.46 8.22
CA MET A 138 3.43 -0.99 7.74
C MET A 138 3.49 -2.52 7.87
N SER A 139 2.45 -3.20 8.36
CA SER A 139 2.46 -4.62 8.69
C SER A 139 3.68 -4.94 9.55
N HIS A 140 3.94 -4.10 10.54
CA HIS A 140 4.85 -4.38 11.65
C HIS A 140 4.01 -4.89 12.83
N GLN A 141 4.59 -5.79 13.62
CA GLN A 141 3.93 -6.32 14.81
C GLN A 141 4.61 -5.76 16.05
N GLU A 142 3.83 -5.22 16.98
CA GLU A 142 4.30 -5.03 18.34
C GLU A 142 4.41 -6.39 19.02
N ARG A 143 5.62 -6.74 19.47
CA ARG A 143 5.88 -7.98 20.23
C ARG A 143 5.65 -7.78 21.73
N ASN A 144 4.61 -7.05 22.13
CA ASN A 144 4.23 -6.95 23.54
C ASN A 144 3.09 -7.93 23.81
N GLY A 145 3.38 -8.92 24.65
CA GLY A 145 2.56 -10.11 24.86
C GLY A 145 1.15 -9.87 25.41
N VAL A 146 0.33 -10.91 25.24
CA VAL A 146 -0.94 -11.16 25.96
C VAL A 146 -2.13 -10.27 25.58
N ARG A 147 -2.21 -9.80 24.34
CA ARG A 147 -3.41 -9.08 23.89
C ARG A 147 -4.05 -9.82 22.69
N ALA A 148 -5.33 -10.16 22.88
CA ALA A 148 -6.02 -11.29 22.27
C ALA A 148 -6.20 -11.17 20.74
N ALA A 149 -5.87 -12.24 20.01
CA ALA A 149 -5.79 -12.33 18.55
C ALA A 149 -7.05 -11.95 17.73
N TYR A 150 -8.18 -11.62 18.39
CA TYR A 150 -9.44 -11.26 17.75
C TYR A 150 -9.80 -9.77 17.84
N ILE A 151 -9.39 -9.05 18.90
CA ILE A 151 -9.69 -7.62 19.06
C ILE A 151 -8.72 -6.75 18.23
N HIS A 152 -7.49 -7.22 18.00
CA HIS A 152 -6.43 -6.47 17.30
C HIS A 152 -6.62 -6.28 15.79
N LYS A 153 -7.49 -7.05 15.13
CA LYS A 153 -7.62 -7.00 13.66
C LYS A 153 -8.21 -5.68 13.15
N ALA A 154 -9.12 -5.07 13.93
CA ALA A 154 -9.79 -3.82 13.58
C ALA A 154 -9.30 -2.62 14.42
N GLU A 155 -8.39 -2.82 15.36
CA GLU A 155 -7.80 -1.72 16.11
C GLU A 155 -7.14 -0.72 15.16
N HIS A 156 -7.49 0.55 15.34
CA HIS A 156 -7.07 1.68 14.51
C HIS A 156 -7.50 1.60 13.03
N LEU A 157 -8.44 0.72 12.64
CA LEU A 157 -8.82 0.60 11.23
C LEU A 157 -9.44 1.90 10.70
N GLU A 158 -10.33 2.52 11.48
CA GLU A 158 -10.96 3.80 11.12
C GLU A 158 -9.94 4.94 11.06
N GLU A 159 -9.02 4.99 12.04
CA GLU A 159 -7.89 5.93 12.01
C GLU A 159 -7.03 5.74 10.76
N ARG A 160 -6.76 4.48 10.38
CA ARG A 160 -5.99 4.15 9.17
C ARG A 160 -6.73 4.47 7.88
N ARG A 161 -8.07 4.39 7.85
CA ARG A 161 -8.88 4.85 6.72
C ARG A 161 -8.66 6.34 6.49
N LEU A 162 -8.80 7.14 7.55
CA LEU A 162 -8.54 8.58 7.50
C LEU A 162 -7.07 8.87 7.13
N MET A 163 -6.14 8.12 7.69
CA MET A 163 -4.70 8.25 7.45
C MET A 163 -4.31 8.04 5.97
N LEU A 164 -4.85 7.00 5.33
CA LEU A 164 -4.54 6.69 3.94
C LEU A 164 -5.26 7.62 2.98
N GLN A 165 -6.45 8.09 3.33
CA GLN A 165 -7.10 9.15 2.57
C GLN A 165 -6.27 10.43 2.65
N TRP A 166 -5.88 10.86 3.84
CA TRP A 166 -5.05 12.05 4.04
C TRP A 166 -3.70 11.96 3.33
N TRP A 167 -3.05 10.79 3.35
CA TRP A 167 -1.82 10.56 2.59
C TRP A 167 -2.02 10.75 1.09
N ALA A 168 -3.12 10.22 0.54
CA ALA A 168 -3.44 10.39 -0.87
C ALA A 168 -3.70 11.87 -1.21
N ASP A 169 -4.45 12.58 -0.38
CA ASP A 169 -4.76 14.01 -0.57
C ASP A 169 -3.50 14.88 -0.41
N PHE A 170 -2.58 14.51 0.49
CA PHE A 170 -1.28 15.16 0.66
C PHE A 170 -0.40 15.01 -0.59
N LEU A 171 -0.40 13.81 -1.20
CA LEU A 171 0.29 13.58 -2.46
C LEU A 171 -0.31 14.41 -3.59
N ASP A 172 -1.64 14.48 -3.69
CA ASP A 172 -2.32 15.29 -4.70
C ASP A 172 -2.01 16.78 -4.53
N ALA A 173 -2.01 17.28 -3.29
CA ALA A 173 -1.61 18.68 -3.01
C ALA A 173 -0.17 18.97 -3.46
N ASN A 174 0.75 18.03 -3.25
CA ASN A 174 2.14 18.15 -3.69
C ASN A 174 2.35 18.05 -5.21
N ARG A 175 1.32 17.68 -5.98
CA ARG A 175 1.36 17.80 -7.45
C ARG A 175 1.23 19.25 -7.91
N GLU A 176 0.54 20.08 -7.13
CA GLU A 176 0.26 21.48 -7.44
C GLU A 176 1.24 22.44 -6.75
N GLN A 177 1.55 22.18 -5.48
CA GLN A 177 2.44 23.02 -4.69
C GLN A 177 3.22 22.20 -3.66
N CYS A 178 4.53 22.46 -3.55
CA CYS A 178 5.36 21.86 -2.51
C CYS A 178 4.88 22.33 -1.13
N ILE A 179 4.43 21.38 -0.30
CA ILE A 179 3.98 21.61 1.07
C ILE A 179 4.48 20.50 1.99
N SER A 180 5.00 20.86 3.15
CA SER A 180 5.47 19.87 4.11
C SER A 180 4.29 19.12 4.77
N PRO A 181 4.51 17.88 5.25
CA PRO A 181 3.46 17.12 5.96
C PRO A 181 2.90 17.87 7.17
N PHE A 182 3.77 18.59 7.90
CA PHE A 182 3.39 19.38 9.07
C PHE A 182 2.51 20.59 8.72
N GLU A 183 2.84 21.31 7.65
CA GLU A 183 2.02 22.44 7.18
C GLU A 183 0.69 21.96 6.62
N TYR A 184 0.70 20.90 5.81
CA TYR A 184 -0.52 20.32 5.26
C TYR A 184 -1.46 19.85 6.37
N ALA A 185 -0.93 19.22 7.43
CA ALA A 185 -1.71 18.80 8.59
C ALA A 185 -2.38 19.95 9.35
N LYS A 186 -1.82 21.16 9.32
CA LYS A 186 -2.44 22.33 9.94
C LYS A 186 -3.64 22.84 9.14
N ILE A 187 -3.58 22.73 7.82
CA ILE A 187 -4.60 23.22 6.89
C ILE A 187 -5.70 22.17 6.72
N ASN A 188 -5.32 20.90 6.58
CA ASN A 188 -6.21 19.78 6.33
C ASN A 188 -6.04 18.73 7.44
N ASN A 189 -6.83 18.86 8.50
CA ASN A 189 -6.85 17.94 9.64
C ASN A 189 -8.24 17.27 9.71
N PRO A 190 -8.37 15.98 9.35
CA PRO A 190 -9.64 15.27 9.36
C PRO A 190 -10.11 14.87 10.77
N LEU A 191 -9.32 15.14 11.82
CA LEU A 191 -9.64 14.81 13.21
C LEU A 191 -10.23 16.00 13.99
N LYS A 192 -10.38 17.16 13.34
CA LYS A 192 -11.00 18.36 13.90
C LYS A 192 -12.40 18.55 13.33
#